data_AF-A0A952XGL8-F1
#
_entry.id   AF-A0A952XGL8-F1
#
_cell.length_a   1.000
_cell.length_b   1.000
_cell.length_c   1.000
_cell.angle_alpha   90.00
_cell.angle_beta   90.00
_cell.angle_gamma   90.00
#
_symmetry.space_group_name_H-M   'P 1'
#
loop_
_entity.id
_entity.type
_entity.pdbx_description
1 polymer ?
#
loop_
_entity_poly.entity_id
_entity_poly.type
_entity_poly.pdbx_seq_one_letter_code
_entity_poly.pdbx_strand_id
1 'polypeptide(L)'
;MNNYRHSPAGPAQAPRAIAKTLKYKLDQEYLLRRLASALVLQWDELPDNLQDLIIDQAVLVEDREAGAVEARDIENFVRGAKVSALGKPAPRTD
;
A
#
# COMPACT_ATOMS: atom_id res chain seq x y z
N MET A 1 1.82 -38.20 24.64
CA MET A 1 1.96 -36.96 25.45
C MET A 1 3.04 -36.12 24.80
N ASN A 2 2.71 -35.24 23.85
CA ASN A 2 3.71 -34.36 23.22
C ASN A 2 3.42 -32.91 23.61
N ASN A 3 4.25 -32.38 24.51
CA ASN A 3 4.22 -30.98 24.92
C ASN A 3 4.89 -30.12 23.84
N TYR A 4 4.09 -29.42 23.04
CA TYR A 4 4.61 -28.32 22.23
C TYR A 4 4.92 -27.13 23.13
N ARG A 5 6.20 -26.86 23.25
CA ARG A 5 6.79 -25.69 23.91
C ARG A 5 6.27 -24.43 23.19
N HIS A 6 5.40 -23.66 23.84
CA HIS A 6 5.15 -22.28 23.43
C HIS A 6 6.43 -21.48 23.71
N SER A 7 7.14 -21.09 22.66
CA SER A 7 8.11 -20.00 22.77
C SER A 7 7.33 -18.71 22.95
N PRO A 8 7.63 -17.87 23.97
CA PRO A 8 6.98 -16.57 24.10
C PRO A 8 7.46 -15.69 22.95
N ALA A 9 6.52 -15.21 22.12
CA ALA A 9 6.79 -14.20 21.13
C ALA A 9 7.34 -12.96 21.85
N GLY A 10 8.53 -12.50 21.45
CA GLY A 10 9.10 -11.23 21.92
C GLY A 10 8.17 -10.05 21.59
N PRO A 11 8.42 -8.85 22.14
CA PRO A 11 7.58 -7.69 21.90
C PRO A 11 7.44 -7.46 20.39
N ALA A 12 6.19 -7.39 19.91
CA ALA A 12 5.86 -7.17 18.52
C ALA A 12 6.56 -5.88 18.06
N GLN A 13 7.55 -6.02 17.17
CA GLN A 13 8.30 -4.90 16.63
C GLN A 13 7.32 -3.99 15.86
N ALA A 14 7.40 -2.67 16.09
CA ALA A 14 6.56 -1.73 15.36
C ALA A 14 6.74 -1.93 13.83
N PRO A 15 5.65 -1.84 13.04
CA PRO A 15 5.74 -1.93 11.58
C PRO A 15 6.78 -0.94 11.04
N ARG A 16 7.65 -1.39 10.14
CA ARG A 16 8.68 -0.58 9.49
C ARG A 16 8.70 -0.88 8.01
N ALA A 17 9.00 0.12 7.19
CA ALA A 17 9.19 -0.07 5.76
C ALA A 17 10.34 -1.07 5.53
N ILE A 18 10.14 -1.94 4.55
CA ILE A 18 11.07 -3.00 4.21
C ILE A 18 11.56 -2.70 2.81
N ALA A 19 12.88 -2.57 2.60
CA ALA A 19 13.47 -2.38 1.28
C ALA A 19 13.36 -3.65 0.42
N LYS A 20 12.14 -3.96 -0.04
CA LYS A 20 11.79 -5.09 -0.87
C LYS A 20 10.85 -4.63 -1.98
N THR A 21 11.28 -4.85 -3.21
CA THR A 21 10.43 -4.68 -4.39
C THR A 21 9.71 -5.98 -4.70
N LEU A 22 8.40 -5.89 -4.94
CA LEU A 22 7.61 -7.03 -5.39
C LEU A 22 7.97 -7.38 -6.84
N LYS A 23 8.33 -8.64 -7.10
CA LYS A 23 8.50 -9.14 -8.46
C LYS A 23 7.15 -9.64 -9.00
N TYR A 24 6.75 -9.11 -10.15
CA TYR A 24 5.53 -9.53 -10.86
C TYR A 24 5.79 -9.60 -12.37
N LYS A 25 4.93 -10.34 -13.06
CA LYS A 25 4.94 -10.43 -14.53
C LYS A 25 4.14 -9.28 -15.13
N LEU A 26 4.42 -8.92 -16.39
CA LEU A 26 3.72 -7.83 -17.08
C LEU A 26 2.20 -8.05 -17.14
N ASP A 27 1.76 -9.29 -17.34
CA ASP A 27 0.35 -9.67 -17.34
C ASP A 27 -0.31 -9.61 -15.95
N GLN A 28 0.46 -9.39 -14.87
CA GLN A 28 -0.05 -9.22 -13.50
C GLN A 28 -0.12 -7.74 -13.07
N GLU A 29 0.39 -6.82 -13.87
CA GLU A 29 0.44 -5.39 -13.52
C GLU A 29 -0.95 -4.80 -13.23
N TYR A 30 -1.97 -5.26 -13.96
CA TYR A 30 -3.34 -4.81 -13.73
C TYR A 30 -3.84 -5.12 -12.31
N LEU A 31 -3.32 -6.17 -11.66
CA LEU A 31 -3.68 -6.52 -10.29
C LEU A 31 -3.09 -5.51 -9.31
N LEU A 32 -1.82 -5.13 -9.50
CA LEU A 32 -1.17 -4.10 -8.68
C LEU A 32 -1.87 -2.75 -8.85
N ARG A 33 -2.20 -2.37 -10.10
CA ARG A 33 -2.96 -1.14 -10.38
C ARG A 33 -4.31 -1.15 -9.65
N ARG A 34 -5.05 -2.26 -9.69
CA ARG A 34 -6.34 -2.40 -8.99
C ARG A 34 -6.21 -2.30 -7.46
N LEU A 35 -5.20 -2.95 -6.88
CA LEU A 35 -4.94 -2.90 -5.44
C LEU A 35 -4.53 -1.49 -5.00
N ALA A 36 -3.61 -0.85 -5.73
CA ALA A 36 -3.18 0.52 -5.44
C ALA A 36 -4.34 1.50 -5.54
N SER A 37 -5.19 1.38 -6.57
CA SER A 37 -6.39 2.21 -6.69
C SER A 37 -7.36 2.03 -5.52
N ALA A 38 -7.65 0.79 -5.10
CA ALA A 38 -8.50 0.53 -3.94
C ALA A 38 -7.92 1.13 -2.65
N LEU A 39 -6.60 1.02 -2.47
CA LEU A 39 -5.89 1.59 -1.32
C LEU A 39 -6.01 3.12 -1.28
N VAL A 40 -5.78 3.79 -2.40
CA VAL A 40 -5.87 5.26 -2.50
C VAL A 40 -7.30 5.75 -2.22
N LEU A 41 -8.32 5.00 -2.66
CA LEU A 41 -9.72 5.34 -2.38
C LEU A 41 -10.11 5.20 -0.90
N GLN A 42 -9.43 4.32 -0.17
CA GLN A 42 -9.66 4.08 1.27
C GLN A 42 -8.62 4.81 2.14
N TRP A 43 -7.80 5.69 1.56
CA TRP A 43 -6.64 6.25 2.23
C TRP A 43 -6.97 6.98 3.55
N ASP A 44 -8.08 7.73 3.56
CA ASP A 44 -8.50 8.51 4.73
C ASP A 44 -9.07 7.65 5.88
N GLU A 45 -9.37 6.37 5.61
CA GLU A 45 -9.79 5.39 6.63
C GLU A 45 -8.59 4.67 7.27
N LEU A 46 -7.38 4.86 6.71
CA LEU A 46 -6.16 4.27 7.26
C LEU A 46 -5.66 5.11 8.43
N PRO A 47 -5.19 4.49 9.53
CA PRO A 47 -4.48 5.19 10.59
C PRO A 47 -3.27 5.98 10.06
N ASP A 48 -3.00 7.17 10.59
CA ASP A 48 -1.90 8.05 10.14
C ASP A 48 -0.55 7.31 10.07
N ASN A 49 -0.22 6.54 11.11
CA ASN A 49 1.02 5.76 11.14
C ASN A 49 1.11 4.68 10.05
N LEU A 50 -0.02 4.19 9.55
CA LEU A 50 -0.08 3.26 8.43
C LEU A 50 0.04 3.99 7.09
N GLN A 51 -0.52 5.20 6.98
CA GLN A 51 -0.32 6.05 5.81
C GLN A 51 1.17 6.39 5.64
N ASP A 52 1.82 6.84 6.72
CA ASP A 52 3.26 7.13 6.75
C ASP A 52 4.09 5.91 6.35
N LEU A 53 3.79 4.74 6.94
CA LEU A 53 4.46 3.50 6.61
C LEU A 53 4.34 3.13 5.13
N ILE A 54 3.16 3.33 4.54
CA ILE A 54 2.92 3.01 3.13
C ILE A 54 3.67 4.01 2.23
N ILE A 55 3.73 5.29 2.59
CA ILE A 55 4.51 6.29 1.86
C ILE A 55 5.99 5.92 1.89
N ASP A 56 6.54 5.65 3.08
CA ASP A 56 7.93 5.20 3.25
C ASP A 56 8.21 3.94 2.42
N GLN A 57 7.29 2.99 2.44
CA GLN A 57 7.41 1.75 1.68
C GLN A 57 7.39 2.00 0.16
N ALA A 58 6.54 2.92 -0.31
CA ALA A 58 6.38 3.24 -1.73
C ALA A 58 7.61 3.96 -2.32
N VAL A 59 8.28 4.82 -1.54
CA VAL A 59 9.57 5.44 -1.94
C VAL A 59 10.66 4.39 -2.21
N LEU A 60 10.63 3.27 -1.48
CA LEU A 60 11.59 2.18 -1.64
C LEU A 60 11.28 1.23 -2.81
N VAL A 61 10.12 1.39 -3.47
CA VAL A 61 9.76 0.54 -4.61
C VAL A 61 10.53 1.02 -5.83
N GLU A 62 11.51 0.21 -6.24
CA GLU A 62 12.19 0.41 -7.51
C GLU A 62 11.24 0.02 -8.66
N ASP A 63 10.69 1.04 -9.35
CA ASP A 63 10.00 0.82 -10.61
C ASP A 63 11.01 0.49 -11.71
N ARG A 64 10.60 -0.32 -12.68
CA ARG A 64 11.42 -0.69 -13.84
C ARG A 64 11.65 0.48 -14.80
N GLU A 65 10.76 1.48 -14.81
CA GLU A 65 10.76 2.54 -15.83
C GLU A 65 10.85 3.97 -15.28
N ALA A 66 10.69 4.18 -13.97
CA ALA A 66 10.75 5.50 -13.35
C ALA A 66 12.04 5.70 -12.54
N GLY A 67 12.49 6.95 -12.47
CA GLY A 67 13.58 7.35 -11.57
C GLY A 67 13.16 7.35 -10.10
N ALA A 68 14.04 7.85 -9.23
CA ALA A 68 13.73 7.99 -7.80
C ALA A 68 12.44 8.79 -7.59
N VAL A 69 11.56 8.30 -6.71
CA VAL A 69 10.30 8.93 -6.33
C VAL A 69 10.43 9.41 -4.89
N GLU A 70 10.11 10.67 -4.63
CA GLU A 70 10.15 11.23 -3.27
C GLU A 70 8.81 11.01 -2.57
N ALA A 71 8.83 10.94 -1.22
CA ALA A 71 7.62 10.78 -0.41
C ALA A 71 6.55 11.84 -0.75
N ARG A 72 7.00 13.08 -0.99
CA ARG A 72 6.15 14.22 -1.36
C ARG A 72 5.40 13.99 -2.68
N ASP A 73 5.99 13.29 -3.64
CA ASP A 73 5.33 13.01 -4.92
C ASP A 73 4.16 12.03 -4.72
N ILE A 74 4.35 11.03 -3.87
CA ILE A 74 3.32 10.06 -3.49
C ILE A 74 2.20 10.75 -2.71
N GLU A 75 2.52 11.59 -1.73
CA GLU A 75 1.53 12.37 -0.97
C GLU A 75 0.66 13.25 -1.88
N ASN A 76 1.30 13.97 -2.81
CA ASN A 76 0.61 14.81 -3.78
C ASN A 76 -0.30 13.99 -4.69
N PHE A 77 0.17 12.82 -5.15
CA PHE A 77 -0.63 11.91 -5.95
C PHE A 77 -1.87 11.42 -5.19
N VAL A 78 -1.71 10.93 -3.96
CA VAL A 78 -2.84 10.45 -3.14
C VAL A 78 -3.85 11.59 -2.93
N ARG A 79 -3.38 12.80 -2.59
CA ARG A 79 -4.25 13.97 -2.40
C ARG A 79 -5.00 14.34 -3.69
N GLY A 80 -4.31 14.36 -4.83
CA GLY A 80 -4.91 14.69 -6.13
C GLY A 80 -5.90 13.63 -6.62
N ALA A 81 -5.54 12.35 -6.49
CA ALA A 81 -6.38 11.22 -6.90
C ALA A 81 -7.71 11.18 -6.14
N LYS A 82 -7.70 11.54 -4.84
CA LYS A 82 -8.93 11.67 -4.04
C LYS A 82 -9.86 12.78 -4.54
N VAL A 83 -9.31 13.90 -5.03
CA VAL A 83 -10.11 14.99 -5.64
C VAL A 83 -10.73 14.54 -6.97
N SER A 84 -10.02 13.73 -7.75
CA SER A 84 -10.50 13.23 -9.05
C SER A 84 -11.40 11.99 -8.97
N ALA A 85 -11.45 11.28 -7.84
CA ALA A 85 -12.27 10.08 -7.63
C ALA A 85 -13.78 10.36 -7.47
N LEU A 86 -14.22 11.60 -7.66
CA LEU A 86 -15.62 12.01 -7.58
C LEU A 86 -16.44 11.44 -8.75
N GLY A 87 -17.08 10.29 -8.49
CA GLY A 87 -18.37 9.94 -9.08
C GLY A 87 -18.37 8.85 -10.15
N LYS A 88 -18.46 7.59 -9.70
CA LYS A 88 -19.24 6.58 -10.43
C LYS A 88 -20.45 6.22 -9.57
N PRO A 89 -21.70 6.47 -10.01
CA PRO A 89 -22.87 6.02 -9.27
C PRO A 89 -22.79 4.50 -9.13
N ALA A 90 -22.94 4.01 -7.90
CA ALA A 90 -22.97 2.58 -7.62
C ALA A 90 -24.06 1.92 -8.50
N PRO A 91 -23.77 0.79 -9.15
CA PRO A 91 -24.81 0.06 -9.87
C PRO A 91 -25.86 -0.38 -8.84
N ARG A 92 -27.09 0.14 -8.99
CA ARG A 92 -28.26 -0.39 -8.27
C ARG A 92 -28.34 -1.87 -8.58
N THR A 93 -28.22 -2.69 -7.55
CA THR A 93 -28.58 -4.10 -7.59
C THR A 93 -30.06 -4.15 -7.21
N ASP A 94 -30.90 -4.49 -8.19
CA ASP A 94 -32.31 -4.87 -8.00
C ASP A 94 -32.37 -6.39 -7.74
#